data_AF-A0A955SYR1-F1
#
_entry.id   AF-A0A955SYR1-F1
#
_cell.length_a   1.000
_cell.length_b   1.000
_cell.length_c   1.000
_cell.angle_alpha   90.00
_cell.angle_beta   90.00
_cell.angle_gamma   90.00
#
_symmetry.space_group_name_H-M   'P 1'
#
loop_
_entity.id
_entity.type
_entity.pdbx_description
1 polymer ?
#
loop_
_entity_poly.entity_id
_entity_poly.type
_entity_poly.pdbx_seq_one_letter_code
_entity_poly.pdbx_strand_id
1 'polypeptide(L)'
;MFLRSLVCFVLFGAISAQGAVTFESLLSEMTQLESLAKYPDPPYKTVQFSSTDRRSTAPYAPEWYANSDGFGKEPQPNILRVLDEPGEDHIGRYVIAEATCPGAIVRTWTAKINGKVFLYIDDNPEPVIEGEMTDFLLDTYGTLAFEMGILKEKRLEKGFHQRNASYFPIPFSKSLRVEWEGNLNEIHFYEIEIRKYPQGTEVQPFSKELLLTKNVEISEAMAVLRQPSTYWKPAHPGETHEIDTQVEPGAVEILKDLEGSRRVQTLSLKIEAADPFKAYRQIILKGYFDYAPQPQIEAPLGDFFGAGPGINPYDSVPMTVQPDGTMTCRFPMAFEKSARFSVLNLGDQPVRVTGKIVESEAAWEPDKSQHFFAKWQVDHDIIAGGETGVFDLPFLDARGKGVFVGT
;
A
#
# COMPACT_ATOMS: atom_id res chain seq x y z
N MET A 1 63.54 -16.19 16.38
CA MET A 1 63.05 -16.10 14.99
C MET A 1 61.84 -17.02 14.86
N PHE A 2 60.68 -16.55 15.31
CA PHE A 2 59.41 -17.29 15.22
C PHE A 2 58.48 -16.47 14.34
N LEU A 3 58.29 -16.93 13.10
CA LEU A 3 57.40 -16.32 12.12
C LEU A 3 55.97 -16.81 12.43
N ARG A 4 55.10 -15.93 12.95
CA ARG A 4 53.66 -16.21 13.07
C ARG A 4 52.98 -15.85 11.75
N SER A 5 52.56 -16.85 11.00
CA SER A 5 51.70 -16.69 9.83
C SER A 5 50.33 -16.18 10.27
N LEU A 6 49.96 -14.99 9.79
CA LEU A 6 48.62 -14.42 9.93
C LEU A 6 47.76 -15.02 8.81
N VAL A 7 46.84 -15.93 9.16
CA VAL A 7 45.84 -16.46 8.24
C VAL A 7 44.64 -15.50 8.27
N CYS A 8 44.50 -14.68 7.23
CA CYS A 8 43.29 -13.89 7.00
C CYS A 8 42.16 -14.83 6.55
N PHE A 9 41.18 -15.06 7.42
CA PHE A 9 39.89 -15.62 7.03
C PHE A 9 39.09 -14.54 6.30
N VAL A 10 39.01 -14.65 4.98
CA VAL A 10 38.00 -13.93 4.18
C VAL A 10 36.68 -14.66 4.45
N LEU A 11 35.84 -14.08 5.31
CA LEU A 11 34.45 -14.47 5.45
C LEU A 11 33.72 -14.12 4.16
N PHE A 12 33.59 -15.10 3.26
CA PHE A 12 32.55 -15.06 2.24
C PHE A 12 31.22 -15.14 2.98
N GLY A 13 30.56 -13.99 3.15
CA GLY A 13 29.15 -13.97 3.51
C GLY A 13 28.39 -14.77 2.45
N ALA A 14 27.70 -15.82 2.87
CA ALA A 14 26.73 -16.49 2.02
C ALA A 14 25.69 -15.43 1.63
N ILE A 15 25.75 -14.98 0.39
CA ILE A 15 24.65 -14.24 -0.23
C ILE A 15 23.52 -15.26 -0.28
N SER A 16 22.60 -15.17 0.68
CA SER A 16 21.30 -15.81 0.55
C SER A 16 20.76 -15.36 -0.80
N ALA A 17 20.45 -16.30 -1.70
CA ALA A 17 19.88 -15.98 -2.99
C ALA A 17 18.58 -15.21 -2.74
N GLN A 18 18.62 -13.90 -2.98
CA GLN A 18 17.47 -13.02 -2.92
C GLN A 18 16.55 -13.46 -4.06
N GLY A 19 15.27 -13.70 -3.76
CA GLY A 19 14.32 -14.11 -4.79
C GLY A 19 14.23 -13.03 -5.87
N ALA A 20 14.24 -13.44 -7.15
CA ALA A 20 14.06 -12.51 -8.25
C ALA A 20 12.68 -11.83 -8.13
N VAL A 21 12.64 -10.51 -8.35
CA VAL A 21 11.37 -9.77 -8.45
C VAL A 21 10.81 -10.00 -9.84
N THR A 22 9.75 -10.79 -9.94
CA THR A 22 9.04 -11.07 -11.19
C THR A 22 7.68 -10.39 -11.24
N PHE A 23 7.09 -10.33 -12.41
CA PHE A 23 5.73 -9.82 -12.60
C PHE A 23 4.72 -10.60 -11.73
N GLU A 24 4.85 -11.91 -11.65
CA GLU A 24 4.03 -12.81 -10.82
C GLU A 24 4.24 -12.57 -9.33
N SER A 25 5.48 -12.34 -8.89
CA SER A 25 5.75 -12.01 -7.48
C SER A 25 5.04 -10.72 -7.08
N LEU A 26 5.05 -9.70 -7.95
CA LEU A 26 4.35 -8.44 -7.72
C LEU A 26 2.83 -8.62 -7.71
N LEU A 27 2.27 -9.42 -8.63
CA LEU A 27 0.84 -9.77 -8.62
C LEU A 27 0.44 -10.52 -7.35
N SER A 28 1.28 -11.46 -6.91
CA SER A 28 1.06 -12.24 -5.70
C SER A 28 1.00 -11.34 -4.47
N GLU A 29 1.93 -10.38 -4.33
CA GLU A 29 1.95 -9.42 -3.22
C GLU A 29 0.68 -8.56 -3.10
N MET A 30 -0.05 -8.33 -4.20
CA MET A 30 -1.32 -7.58 -4.16
C MET A 30 -2.44 -8.32 -3.43
N THR A 31 -2.32 -9.64 -3.31
CA THR A 31 -3.40 -10.52 -2.81
C THR A 31 -2.97 -11.38 -1.63
N GLN A 32 -1.68 -11.70 -1.53
CA GLN A 32 -1.07 -12.50 -0.46
C GLN A 32 -0.50 -11.58 0.62
N LEU A 33 -1.36 -11.19 1.55
CA LEU A 33 -1.02 -10.23 2.60
C LEU A 33 0.04 -10.73 3.58
N GLU A 34 0.28 -12.04 3.68
CA GLU A 34 1.19 -12.64 4.66
C GLU A 34 2.63 -12.15 4.56
N SER A 35 3.06 -11.71 3.37
CA SER A 35 4.37 -11.10 3.16
C SER A 35 4.54 -9.81 3.97
N LEU A 36 3.45 -9.10 4.30
CA LEU A 36 3.47 -7.87 5.12
C LEU A 36 3.89 -8.11 6.57
N ALA A 37 3.84 -9.36 7.05
CA ALA A 37 4.37 -9.73 8.36
C ALA A 37 5.90 -9.92 8.35
N LYS A 38 6.56 -9.72 7.20
CA LYS A 38 8.02 -9.76 7.06
C LYS A 38 8.51 -8.49 6.39
N TYR A 39 9.71 -8.05 6.77
CA TYR A 39 10.37 -6.97 6.08
C TYR A 39 10.66 -7.40 4.63
N PRO A 40 10.44 -6.53 3.64
CA PRO A 40 10.65 -6.88 2.25
C PRO A 40 12.06 -7.40 1.97
N ASP A 41 12.12 -8.49 1.21
CA ASP A 41 13.34 -9.12 0.73
C ASP A 41 13.14 -9.49 -0.76
N PRO A 42 13.67 -8.71 -1.71
CA PRO A 42 14.58 -7.57 -1.51
C PRO A 42 13.95 -6.37 -0.78
N PRO A 43 14.75 -5.61 -0.01
CA PRO A 43 14.29 -4.35 0.52
C PRO A 43 14.02 -3.38 -0.63
N TYR A 44 13.07 -2.46 -0.45
CA TYR A 44 12.80 -1.42 -1.43
C TYR A 44 12.52 -0.07 -0.76
N LYS A 45 12.70 0.99 -1.54
CA LYS A 45 12.20 2.33 -1.20
C LYS A 45 11.14 2.75 -2.20
N THR A 46 9.98 3.15 -1.71
CA THR A 46 8.94 3.77 -2.53
C THR A 46 9.30 5.23 -2.82
N VAL A 47 9.16 5.64 -4.08
CA VAL A 47 9.37 7.01 -4.55
C VAL A 47 8.20 7.40 -5.44
N GLN A 48 7.61 8.57 -5.17
CA GLN A 48 6.57 9.14 -6.01
C GLN A 48 7.16 10.25 -6.88
N PHE A 49 6.96 10.15 -8.19
CA PHE A 49 7.06 11.27 -9.11
C PHE A 49 5.65 11.84 -9.28
N SER A 50 5.49 13.15 -9.16
CA SER A 50 4.18 13.78 -9.33
C SER A 50 4.28 15.17 -9.94
N SER A 51 3.13 15.70 -10.30
CA SER A 51 2.96 17.09 -10.71
C SER A 51 3.07 18.09 -9.55
N THR A 52 3.63 17.71 -8.39
CA THR A 52 3.71 18.60 -7.21
C THR A 52 4.41 19.92 -7.50
N ASP A 53 3.94 21.00 -6.87
CA ASP A 53 4.55 22.33 -6.96
C ASP A 53 6.02 22.28 -6.53
N ARG A 54 6.93 22.50 -7.48
CA ARG A 54 8.37 22.35 -7.28
C ARG A 54 8.97 23.37 -6.32
N ARG A 55 8.21 24.40 -5.94
CA ARG A 55 8.60 25.37 -4.90
C ARG A 55 8.45 24.78 -3.49
N SER A 56 7.57 23.79 -3.31
CA SER A 56 7.42 23.05 -2.06
C SER A 56 8.59 22.07 -1.86
N THR A 57 9.63 22.56 -1.18
CA THR A 57 10.94 21.88 -1.13
C THR A 57 11.27 21.28 0.23
N ALA A 58 10.82 21.89 1.32
CA ALA A 58 11.07 21.42 2.67
C ALA A 58 9.95 21.84 3.62
N PRO A 59 9.61 21.00 4.62
CA PRO A 59 8.64 21.34 5.65
C PRO A 59 8.88 22.72 6.25
N TYR A 60 7.84 23.55 6.25
CA TYR A 60 7.82 24.91 6.82
C TYR A 60 8.75 25.94 6.14
N ALA A 61 9.33 25.63 4.97
CA ALA A 61 9.96 26.65 4.13
C ALA A 61 8.90 27.62 3.56
N PRO A 62 9.27 28.84 3.10
CA PRO A 62 8.31 29.85 2.65
C PRO A 62 7.27 29.38 1.62
N GLU A 63 7.63 28.42 0.76
CA GLU A 63 6.76 27.88 -0.30
C GLU A 63 6.28 26.44 0.00
N TRP A 64 6.37 25.98 1.25
CA TRP A 64 5.96 24.62 1.62
C TRP A 64 4.49 24.33 1.28
N TYR A 65 3.63 25.33 1.41
CA TYR A 65 2.20 25.25 1.07
C TYR A 65 1.87 25.83 -0.32
N ALA A 66 2.86 25.93 -1.20
CA ALA A 66 2.62 26.27 -2.60
C ALA A 66 1.73 25.19 -3.25
N ASN A 67 0.81 25.61 -4.13
CA ASN A 67 -0.31 24.78 -4.59
C ASN A 67 -0.52 24.88 -6.11
N SER A 68 0.56 24.98 -6.88
CA SER A 68 0.57 24.89 -8.35
C SER A 68 1.01 23.48 -8.79
N ASP A 69 0.19 22.48 -8.44
CA ASP A 69 0.50 21.06 -8.59
C ASP A 69 0.11 20.45 -9.96
N GLY A 70 0.23 21.20 -11.06
CA GLY A 70 -0.19 20.75 -12.39
C GLY A 70 -1.48 21.41 -12.90
N PHE A 71 -1.76 22.65 -12.49
CA PHE A 71 -2.90 23.45 -12.97
C PHE A 71 -2.68 24.06 -14.38
N GLY A 72 -1.47 23.96 -14.92
CA GLY A 72 -0.97 24.62 -16.11
C GLY A 72 -0.31 25.98 -15.78
N LYS A 73 0.74 26.33 -16.52
CA LYS A 73 1.49 27.59 -16.42
C LYS A 73 2.16 27.80 -15.06
N GLU A 74 2.67 26.73 -14.48
CA GLU A 74 3.36 26.78 -13.20
C GLU A 74 4.60 27.66 -13.27
N PRO A 75 4.92 28.39 -12.17
CA PRO A 75 6.14 29.19 -12.09
C PRO A 75 7.41 28.36 -12.35
N GLN A 76 7.38 27.10 -11.91
CA GLN A 76 8.38 26.09 -12.23
C GLN A 76 7.63 24.86 -12.77
N PRO A 77 7.85 24.47 -14.03
CA PRO A 77 7.17 23.32 -14.63
C PRO A 77 7.30 22.05 -13.77
N ASN A 78 6.21 21.32 -13.56
CA ASN A 78 6.21 20.13 -12.70
C ASN A 78 6.83 18.88 -13.38
N ILE A 79 7.79 19.06 -14.27
CA ILE A 79 8.51 18.00 -15.01
C ILE A 79 9.94 17.81 -14.46
N LEU A 80 10.63 16.75 -14.87
CA LEU A 80 12.05 16.56 -14.55
C LEU A 80 12.97 17.31 -15.52
N ARG A 81 12.67 17.29 -16.82
CA ARG A 81 13.40 18.02 -17.86
C ARG A 81 12.64 18.06 -19.19
N VAL A 82 13.01 19.01 -20.04
CA VAL A 82 12.55 19.14 -21.43
C VAL A 82 13.40 18.26 -22.35
N LEU A 83 12.75 17.51 -23.25
CA LEU A 83 13.37 16.79 -24.35
C LEU A 83 13.23 17.59 -25.65
N ASP A 84 12.00 17.99 -25.96
CA ASP A 84 11.67 18.83 -27.12
C ASP A 84 10.90 20.05 -26.62
N GLU A 85 11.41 21.25 -26.93
CA GLU A 85 10.77 22.51 -26.58
C GLU A 85 9.41 22.65 -27.29
N PRO A 86 8.40 23.25 -26.64
CA PRO A 86 7.08 23.39 -27.23
C PRO A 86 7.09 24.28 -28.48
N GLY A 87 6.40 23.82 -29.52
CA GLY A 87 6.19 24.58 -30.76
C GLY A 87 5.09 25.65 -30.65
N GLU A 88 4.62 26.13 -31.80
CA GLU A 88 3.49 27.09 -31.86
C GLU A 88 2.17 26.50 -31.34
N ASP A 89 2.03 25.17 -31.37
CA ASP A 89 0.89 24.43 -30.82
C ASP A 89 0.98 24.23 -29.29
N HIS A 90 2.06 24.71 -28.67
CA HIS A 90 2.38 24.56 -27.25
C HIS A 90 2.60 23.11 -26.79
N ILE A 91 2.78 22.17 -27.73
CA ILE A 91 3.08 20.78 -27.42
C ILE A 91 4.60 20.59 -27.39
N GLY A 92 5.12 20.13 -26.26
CA GLY A 92 6.51 19.73 -26.09
C GLY A 92 6.61 18.30 -25.57
N ARG A 93 7.83 17.80 -25.45
CA ARG A 93 8.13 16.45 -24.94
C ARG A 93 9.00 16.55 -23.69
N TYR A 94 8.60 15.88 -22.62
CA TYR A 94 9.19 16.07 -21.30
C TYR A 94 9.43 14.73 -20.63
N VAL A 95 10.43 14.65 -19.75
CA VAL A 95 10.57 13.52 -18.82
C VAL A 95 9.89 13.86 -17.52
N ILE A 96 9.01 12.98 -17.06
CA ILE A 96 8.18 13.18 -15.85
C ILE A 96 8.50 12.20 -14.72
N ALA A 97 9.11 11.05 -15.05
CA ALA A 97 9.63 10.09 -14.10
C ALA A 97 10.88 9.37 -14.67
N GLU A 98 11.89 9.13 -13.84
CA GLU A 98 13.13 8.47 -14.26
C GLU A 98 13.82 7.74 -13.09
N ALA A 99 14.34 6.54 -13.35
CA ALA A 99 15.16 5.79 -12.41
C ALA A 99 16.27 5.02 -13.13
N THR A 100 17.43 4.88 -12.48
CA THR A 100 18.63 4.19 -13.00
C THR A 100 19.04 3.01 -12.10
N CYS A 101 18.06 2.33 -11.51
CA CYS A 101 18.23 1.15 -10.67
C CYS A 101 17.13 0.13 -11.01
N PRO A 102 17.24 -1.14 -10.57
CA PRO A 102 16.12 -2.07 -10.66
C PRO A 102 14.92 -1.55 -9.86
N GLY A 103 13.71 -1.80 -10.36
CA GLY A 103 12.50 -1.26 -9.76
C GLY A 103 11.21 -1.80 -10.36
N ALA A 104 10.09 -1.27 -9.89
CA ALA A 104 8.78 -1.49 -10.50
C ALA A 104 7.89 -0.26 -10.31
N ILE A 105 7.15 0.14 -11.34
CA ILE A 105 5.97 1.00 -11.15
C ILE A 105 4.94 0.15 -10.41
N VAL A 106 4.38 0.68 -9.33
CA VAL A 106 3.40 -0.03 -8.48
C VAL A 106 2.09 0.71 -8.33
N ARG A 107 2.08 2.02 -8.63
CA ARG A 107 0.86 2.83 -8.66
C ARG A 107 1.03 3.98 -9.63
N THR A 108 -0.03 4.30 -10.34
CA THR A 108 -0.17 5.51 -11.15
C THR A 108 -1.50 6.15 -10.85
N TRP A 109 -1.61 7.48 -11.01
CA TRP A 109 -2.86 8.20 -10.79
C TRP A 109 -2.95 9.46 -11.62
N THR A 110 -4.17 9.83 -12.02
CA THR A 110 -4.48 11.16 -12.56
C THR A 110 -5.92 11.56 -12.29
N ALA A 111 -6.14 12.83 -11.94
CA ALA A 111 -7.47 13.43 -12.04
C ALA A 111 -7.75 13.97 -13.45
N LYS A 112 -6.73 14.53 -14.10
CA LYS A 112 -6.79 15.08 -15.45
C LYS A 112 -5.38 15.30 -15.98
N ILE A 113 -5.13 14.75 -17.15
CA ILE A 113 -3.98 15.03 -18.01
C ILE A 113 -4.38 14.69 -19.44
N ASN A 114 -3.71 15.26 -20.44
CA ASN A 114 -3.91 14.93 -21.86
C ASN A 114 -2.55 14.61 -22.48
N GLY A 115 -2.53 14.13 -23.72
CA GLY A 115 -1.31 13.89 -24.49
C GLY A 115 -0.84 12.44 -24.40
N LYS A 116 0.38 12.19 -24.88
CA LYS A 116 0.90 10.83 -25.04
C LYS A 116 1.95 10.48 -24.02
N VAL A 117 1.99 9.21 -23.65
CA VAL A 117 3.06 8.63 -22.84
C VAL A 117 3.99 7.80 -23.73
N PHE A 118 5.29 7.85 -23.43
CA PHE A 118 6.28 6.94 -23.96
C PHE A 118 7.08 6.37 -22.78
N LEU A 119 6.89 5.09 -22.50
CA LEU A 119 7.55 4.37 -21.42
C LEU A 119 8.73 3.59 -21.96
N TYR A 120 9.93 3.88 -21.47
CA TYR A 120 11.15 3.15 -21.79
C TYR A 120 11.62 2.36 -20.57
N ILE A 121 12.01 1.11 -20.80
CA ILE A 121 12.57 0.20 -19.79
C ILE A 121 13.93 -0.30 -20.29
N ASP A 122 14.91 -0.33 -19.39
CA ASP A 122 16.22 -0.99 -19.55
C ASP A 122 16.99 -0.62 -20.83
N ASP A 123 17.07 0.68 -21.11
CA ASP A 123 17.75 1.25 -22.27
C ASP A 123 17.23 0.74 -23.63
N ASN A 124 16.00 0.20 -23.67
CA ASN A 124 15.35 -0.18 -24.93
C ASN A 124 15.23 1.07 -25.83
N PRO A 125 15.71 1.02 -27.10
CA PRO A 125 15.61 2.17 -28.01
C PRO A 125 14.16 2.55 -28.33
N GLU A 126 13.23 1.61 -28.26
CA GLU A 126 11.80 1.82 -28.51
C GLU A 126 10.99 1.79 -27.20
N PRO A 127 9.92 2.59 -27.10
CA PRO A 127 9.06 2.57 -25.92
C PRO A 127 8.35 1.21 -25.80
N VAL A 128 8.38 0.63 -24.60
CA VAL A 128 7.64 -0.60 -24.29
C VAL A 128 6.13 -0.35 -24.16
N ILE A 129 5.74 0.88 -23.81
CA ILE A 129 4.36 1.36 -23.85
C ILE A 129 4.36 2.73 -24.52
N GLU A 130 3.52 2.87 -25.54
CA GLU A 130 3.20 4.12 -26.20
C GLU A 130 1.69 4.22 -26.30
N GLY A 131 1.11 5.37 -25.95
CA GLY A 131 -0.35 5.56 -25.99
C GLY A 131 -0.82 6.83 -25.30
N GLU A 132 -2.11 6.90 -25.00
CA GLU A 132 -2.72 8.03 -24.29
C GLU A 132 -2.29 8.05 -22.81
N MET A 133 -1.78 9.20 -22.35
CA MET A 133 -1.28 9.38 -20.99
C MET A 133 -2.36 9.10 -19.93
N THR A 134 -3.59 9.52 -20.19
CA THR A 134 -4.74 9.29 -19.31
C THR A 134 -5.04 7.81 -19.13
N ASP A 135 -4.96 7.03 -20.20
CA ASP A 135 -5.26 5.61 -20.16
C ASP A 135 -4.14 4.83 -19.46
N PHE A 136 -2.89 5.25 -19.65
CA PHE A 136 -1.75 4.70 -18.91
C PHE A 136 -1.87 4.90 -17.40
N LEU A 137 -2.25 6.10 -16.94
CA LEU A 137 -2.35 6.40 -15.50
C LEU A 137 -3.63 5.88 -14.84
N LEU A 138 -4.73 5.73 -15.60
CA LEU A 138 -6.02 5.27 -15.06
C LEU A 138 -6.18 3.74 -15.12
N ASP A 139 -5.87 3.09 -16.24
CA ASP A 139 -6.10 1.65 -16.40
C ASP A 139 -5.10 1.05 -17.40
N THR A 140 -3.85 0.97 -16.94
CA THR A 140 -2.73 0.46 -17.75
C THR A 140 -3.02 -0.95 -18.28
N TYR A 141 -3.53 -1.84 -17.41
CA TYR A 141 -3.84 -3.21 -17.80
C TYR A 141 -4.99 -3.27 -18.81
N GLY A 142 -6.12 -2.61 -18.52
CA GLY A 142 -7.28 -2.62 -19.42
C GLY A 142 -6.94 -2.13 -20.81
N THR A 143 -6.14 -1.06 -20.89
CA THR A 143 -5.65 -0.47 -22.14
C THR A 143 -4.80 -1.46 -22.94
N LEU A 144 -3.74 -1.99 -22.34
CA LEU A 144 -2.83 -2.92 -23.02
C LEU A 144 -3.54 -4.22 -23.42
N ALA A 145 -4.38 -4.77 -22.53
CA ALA A 145 -5.10 -6.00 -22.78
C ALA A 145 -6.14 -5.84 -23.90
N PHE A 146 -6.77 -4.67 -24.03
CA PHE A 146 -7.65 -4.35 -25.15
C PHE A 146 -6.89 -4.23 -26.48
N GLU A 147 -5.76 -3.52 -26.50
CA GLU A 147 -4.90 -3.41 -27.69
C GLU A 147 -4.42 -4.77 -28.19
N MET A 148 -4.16 -5.70 -27.28
CA MET A 148 -3.75 -7.08 -27.58
C MET A 148 -4.93 -8.02 -27.89
N GLY A 149 -6.17 -7.55 -27.85
CA GLY A 149 -7.37 -8.37 -28.10
C GLY A 149 -7.71 -9.38 -27.01
N ILE A 150 -7.11 -9.25 -25.82
CA ILE A 150 -7.40 -10.07 -24.63
C ILE A 150 -8.74 -9.65 -24.02
N LEU A 151 -8.99 -8.35 -23.96
CA LEU A 151 -10.25 -7.76 -23.49
C LEU A 151 -11.08 -7.22 -24.66
N LYS A 152 -12.40 -7.30 -24.52
CA LYS A 152 -13.36 -6.71 -25.48
C LYS A 152 -13.63 -5.23 -25.23
N GLU A 153 -13.35 -4.76 -24.02
CA GLU A 153 -13.59 -3.40 -23.58
C GLU A 153 -12.29 -2.82 -23.02
N LYS A 154 -12.04 -1.54 -23.30
CA LYS A 154 -10.78 -0.86 -22.96
C LYS A 154 -10.62 -0.57 -21.47
N ARG A 155 -11.71 -0.44 -20.72
CA ARG A 155 -11.68 -0.05 -19.31
C ARG A 155 -12.40 -1.07 -18.44
N LEU A 156 -11.71 -1.50 -17.40
CA LEU A 156 -12.28 -2.36 -16.38
C LEU A 156 -12.88 -1.53 -15.26
N GLU A 157 -14.06 -1.95 -14.78
CA GLU A 157 -14.69 -1.30 -13.64
C GLU A 157 -13.88 -1.51 -12.35
N LYS A 158 -13.29 -2.70 -12.19
CA LYS A 158 -12.55 -3.14 -10.98
C LYS A 158 -11.41 -4.09 -11.35
N GLY A 159 -10.45 -4.24 -10.43
CA GLY A 159 -9.28 -5.13 -10.58
C GLY A 159 -8.02 -4.39 -10.19
N PHE A 160 -7.12 -4.17 -11.13
CA PHE A 160 -5.94 -3.33 -10.94
C PHE A 160 -6.24 -1.83 -10.86
N HIS A 161 -7.50 -1.42 -10.88
CA HIS A 161 -7.92 -0.03 -10.91
C HIS A 161 -8.85 0.30 -9.73
N GLN A 162 -8.64 1.48 -9.12
CA GLN A 162 -9.50 2.07 -8.11
C GLN A 162 -9.66 3.57 -8.36
N ARG A 163 -10.87 3.99 -8.75
CA ARG A 163 -11.26 5.37 -9.09
C ARG A 163 -10.44 6.05 -10.17
N ASN A 164 -9.28 6.59 -9.80
CA ASN A 164 -8.39 7.40 -10.63
C ASN A 164 -6.95 6.85 -10.61
N ALA A 165 -6.75 5.66 -10.03
CA ALA A 165 -5.45 5.06 -9.85
C ALA A 165 -5.39 3.64 -10.43
N SER A 166 -4.31 3.34 -11.14
CA SER A 166 -3.92 1.99 -11.57
C SER A 166 -2.81 1.45 -10.68
N TYR A 167 -2.91 0.19 -10.29
CA TYR A 167 -1.95 -0.57 -9.49
C TYR A 167 -1.31 -1.70 -10.30
N PHE A 168 -1.42 -1.67 -11.64
CA PHE A 168 -0.83 -2.69 -12.48
C PHE A 168 0.72 -2.60 -12.43
N PRO A 169 1.43 -3.66 -12.01
CA PRO A 169 2.87 -3.58 -11.80
C PRO A 169 3.65 -3.59 -13.11
N ILE A 170 4.63 -2.69 -13.25
CA ILE A 170 5.53 -2.66 -14.41
C ILE A 170 6.99 -2.73 -13.91
N PRO A 171 7.57 -3.94 -13.80
CA PRO A 171 8.97 -4.12 -13.37
C PRO A 171 10.00 -3.72 -14.44
N PHE A 172 11.17 -3.29 -13.99
CA PHE A 172 12.34 -2.93 -14.82
C PHE A 172 13.64 -3.33 -14.11
N SER A 173 14.63 -3.83 -14.86
CA SER A 173 15.86 -4.42 -14.30
C SER A 173 17.02 -3.46 -14.14
N LYS A 174 17.04 -2.36 -14.89
CA LYS A 174 18.14 -1.39 -14.95
C LYS A 174 17.65 0.04 -14.88
N SER A 175 16.62 0.38 -15.65
CA SER A 175 16.19 1.77 -15.80
C SER A 175 14.73 1.91 -16.19
N LEU A 176 14.16 3.03 -15.78
CA LEU A 176 12.83 3.50 -16.15
C LEU A 176 12.96 4.93 -16.68
N ARG A 177 12.31 5.24 -17.80
CA ARG A 177 12.07 6.62 -18.23
C ARG A 177 10.65 6.75 -18.75
N VAL A 178 9.88 7.67 -18.15
CA VAL A 178 8.52 8.00 -18.58
C VAL A 178 8.56 9.38 -19.19
N GLU A 179 8.23 9.44 -20.48
CA GLU A 179 8.13 10.67 -21.24
C GLU A 179 6.67 11.02 -21.49
N TRP A 180 6.39 12.32 -21.51
CA TRP A 180 5.08 12.87 -21.79
C TRP A 180 5.19 13.89 -22.92
N GLU A 181 4.42 13.69 -23.99
CA GLU A 181 4.19 14.67 -25.05
C GLU A 181 2.87 15.38 -24.76
N GLY A 182 2.92 16.67 -24.43
CA GLY A 182 1.74 17.43 -24.02
C GLY A 182 1.97 18.92 -23.83
N ASN A 183 0.94 19.59 -23.30
CA ASN A 183 0.90 21.05 -23.16
C ASN A 183 1.03 21.48 -21.70
N LEU A 184 2.14 22.14 -21.34
CA LEU A 184 2.36 22.69 -19.99
C LEU A 184 1.41 23.84 -19.63
N ASN A 185 0.66 24.39 -20.58
CA ASN A 185 -0.36 25.39 -20.33
C ASN A 185 -1.72 24.80 -19.91
N GLU A 186 -1.88 23.47 -19.99
CA GLU A 186 -3.08 22.75 -19.59
C GLU A 186 -2.89 22.01 -18.26
N ILE A 187 -4.00 21.57 -17.67
CA ILE A 187 -3.99 20.75 -16.45
C ILE A 187 -3.31 19.39 -16.74
N HIS A 188 -2.37 19.00 -15.88
CA HIS A 188 -1.59 17.78 -16.00
C HIS A 188 -1.27 17.15 -14.63
N PHE A 189 -2.32 16.82 -13.88
CA PHE A 189 -2.20 16.11 -12.60
C PHE A 189 -1.70 14.69 -12.84
N TYR A 190 -0.57 14.32 -12.24
CA TYR A 190 -0.07 12.95 -12.32
C TYR A 190 0.63 12.51 -11.04
N GLU A 191 0.55 11.21 -10.77
CA GLU A 191 1.43 10.51 -9.84
C GLU A 191 1.90 9.21 -10.51
N ILE A 192 3.19 8.92 -10.37
CA ILE A 192 3.84 7.67 -10.77
C ILE A 192 4.69 7.23 -9.59
N GLU A 193 4.22 6.21 -8.90
CA GLU A 193 4.88 5.62 -7.74
C GLU A 193 5.68 4.40 -8.15
N ILE A 194 6.95 4.39 -7.78
CA ILE A 194 7.87 3.29 -8.05
C ILE A 194 8.45 2.72 -6.76
N ARG A 195 8.67 1.41 -6.74
CA ARG A 195 9.62 0.78 -5.83
C ARG A 195 11.00 0.80 -6.47
N LYS A 196 11.99 1.30 -5.74
CA LYS A 196 13.41 1.22 -6.09
C LYS A 196 14.07 0.12 -5.26
N TYR A 197 14.67 -0.85 -5.92
CA TYR A 197 15.45 -1.91 -5.29
C TYR A 197 16.95 -1.56 -5.26
N PRO A 198 17.74 -2.17 -4.37
CA PRO A 198 19.20 -2.06 -4.39
C PRO A 198 19.80 -2.41 -5.76
N GLN A 199 20.96 -1.81 -6.06
CA GLN A 199 21.72 -2.18 -7.25
C GLN A 199 22.07 -3.67 -7.21
N GLY A 200 21.85 -4.38 -8.32
CA GLY A 200 22.14 -5.82 -8.42
C GLY A 200 20.99 -6.74 -7.99
N THR A 201 19.87 -6.21 -7.48
CA THR A 201 18.64 -6.99 -7.33
C THR A 201 18.19 -7.52 -8.69
N GLU A 202 17.94 -8.83 -8.76
CA GLU A 202 17.40 -9.47 -9.96
C GLU A 202 15.93 -9.10 -10.11
N VAL A 203 15.59 -8.42 -11.20
CA VAL A 203 14.22 -8.06 -11.55
C VAL A 203 13.97 -8.50 -12.99
N GLN A 204 12.88 -9.23 -13.23
CA GLN A 204 12.45 -9.56 -14.58
C GLN A 204 11.76 -8.33 -15.18
N PRO A 205 12.28 -7.75 -16.28
CA PRO A 205 11.66 -6.58 -16.87
C PRO A 205 10.32 -6.91 -17.52
N PHE A 206 9.45 -5.91 -17.52
CA PHE A 206 8.15 -6.00 -18.16
C PHE A 206 8.28 -6.10 -19.68
N SER A 207 7.44 -6.93 -20.28
CA SER A 207 7.15 -6.92 -21.71
C SER A 207 5.65 -7.17 -21.93
N LYS A 208 5.08 -6.70 -23.04
CA LYS A 208 3.65 -6.87 -23.33
C LYS A 208 3.26 -8.34 -23.44
N GLU A 209 4.18 -9.22 -23.84
CA GLU A 209 3.98 -10.68 -23.93
C GLU A 209 3.64 -11.32 -22.57
N LEU A 210 3.98 -10.68 -21.45
CA LEU A 210 3.57 -11.14 -20.12
C LEU A 210 2.06 -11.17 -19.95
N LEU A 211 1.31 -10.29 -20.63
CA LEU A 211 -0.16 -10.33 -20.57
C LEU A 211 -0.74 -11.61 -21.17
N LEU A 212 -0.04 -12.24 -22.12
CA LEU A 212 -0.43 -13.51 -22.71
C LEU A 212 0.08 -14.69 -21.90
N THR A 213 1.35 -14.64 -21.49
CA THR A 213 2.03 -15.77 -20.84
C THR A 213 1.70 -15.90 -19.35
N LYS A 214 1.21 -14.82 -18.71
CA LYS A 214 0.82 -14.76 -17.29
C LYS A 214 -0.66 -14.45 -17.09
N ASN A 215 -1.48 -14.85 -18.06
CA ASN A 215 -2.92 -14.59 -18.03
C ASN A 215 -3.63 -15.30 -16.86
N VAL A 216 -3.12 -16.43 -16.39
CA VAL A 216 -3.66 -17.18 -15.24
C VAL A 216 -3.42 -16.37 -13.97
N GLU A 217 -2.18 -15.98 -13.70
CA GLU A 217 -1.78 -15.22 -12.52
C GLU A 217 -2.47 -13.84 -12.49
N ILE A 218 -2.58 -13.18 -13.65
CA ILE A 218 -3.37 -11.95 -13.81
C ILE A 218 -4.84 -12.19 -13.44
N SER A 219 -5.45 -13.27 -13.94
CA SER A 219 -6.86 -13.58 -13.70
C SER A 219 -7.14 -13.92 -12.24
N GLU A 220 -6.23 -14.65 -11.59
CA GLU A 220 -6.31 -15.00 -10.17
C GLU A 220 -6.21 -13.75 -9.29
N ALA A 221 -5.20 -12.90 -9.54
CA ALA A 221 -5.06 -11.63 -8.82
C ALA A 221 -6.29 -10.74 -9.00
N MET A 222 -6.79 -10.64 -10.23
CA MET A 222 -7.95 -9.82 -10.56
C MET A 222 -9.24 -10.36 -9.93
N ALA A 223 -9.41 -11.69 -9.80
CA ALA A 223 -10.55 -12.28 -9.12
C ALA A 223 -10.59 -11.86 -7.63
N VAL A 224 -9.45 -11.94 -6.94
CA VAL A 224 -9.32 -11.48 -5.55
C VAL A 224 -9.55 -9.98 -5.44
N LEU A 225 -8.90 -9.15 -6.27
CA LEU A 225 -9.04 -7.69 -6.21
C LEU A 225 -10.47 -7.20 -6.50
N ARG A 226 -11.26 -7.96 -7.26
CA ARG A 226 -12.66 -7.62 -7.60
C ARG A 226 -13.66 -8.01 -6.52
N GLN A 227 -13.46 -9.16 -5.88
CA GLN A 227 -14.35 -9.69 -4.83
C GLN A 227 -13.55 -10.36 -3.71
N PRO A 228 -12.81 -9.57 -2.90
CA PRO A 228 -11.94 -10.11 -1.85
C PRO A 228 -12.66 -11.06 -0.89
N SER A 229 -13.88 -10.75 -0.45
CA SER A 229 -14.62 -11.59 0.49
C SER A 229 -14.89 -13.01 -0.02
N THR A 230 -14.96 -13.18 -1.35
CA THR A 230 -15.25 -14.46 -2.01
C THR A 230 -13.98 -15.24 -2.30
N TYR A 231 -13.01 -14.58 -2.96
CA TYR A 231 -11.87 -15.25 -3.56
C TYR A 231 -10.61 -15.23 -2.70
N TRP A 232 -10.44 -14.27 -1.78
CA TRP A 232 -9.28 -14.28 -0.91
C TRP A 232 -9.29 -15.51 0.00
N LYS A 233 -8.12 -16.15 0.15
CA LYS A 233 -7.88 -17.29 1.04
C LYS A 233 -6.56 -17.06 1.79
N PRO A 234 -6.47 -17.43 3.07
CA PRO A 234 -5.19 -17.48 3.75
C PRO A 234 -4.30 -18.54 3.12
N ALA A 235 -2.97 -18.38 3.15
CA ALA A 235 -2.07 -19.36 2.52
C ALA A 235 -1.92 -20.64 3.36
N HIS A 236 -2.24 -20.58 4.66
CA HIS A 236 -2.17 -21.71 5.57
C HIS A 236 -3.54 -22.01 6.20
N PRO A 237 -3.86 -23.28 6.50
CA PRO A 237 -5.00 -23.61 7.35
C PRO A 237 -4.90 -22.91 8.70
N GLY A 238 -6.03 -22.39 9.19
CA GLY A 238 -6.11 -21.67 10.45
C GLY A 238 -6.90 -22.42 11.53
N GLU A 239 -6.51 -22.21 12.77
CA GLU A 239 -7.25 -22.55 13.99
C GLU A 239 -8.20 -21.40 14.34
N THR A 240 -9.48 -21.70 14.60
CA THR A 240 -10.50 -20.69 14.86
C THR A 240 -10.83 -20.61 16.35
N HIS A 241 -10.83 -19.39 16.87
CA HIS A 241 -11.21 -19.06 18.25
C HIS A 241 -12.44 -18.14 18.21
N GLU A 242 -13.59 -18.65 18.63
CA GLU A 242 -14.83 -17.87 18.72
C GLU A 242 -14.78 -16.89 19.89
N ILE A 243 -15.44 -15.75 19.71
CA ILE A 243 -15.55 -14.65 20.66
C ILE A 243 -17.03 -14.39 20.94
N ASP A 244 -17.39 -14.35 22.22
CA ASP A 244 -18.68 -13.90 22.72
C ASP A 244 -18.45 -13.34 24.12
N THR A 245 -18.49 -12.02 24.26
CA THR A 245 -18.10 -11.36 25.50
C THR A 245 -18.96 -10.14 25.75
N GLN A 246 -19.46 -10.02 26.98
CA GLN A 246 -20.17 -8.85 27.48
C GLN A 246 -19.16 -7.89 28.12
N VAL A 247 -19.14 -6.63 27.69
CA VAL A 247 -18.21 -5.60 28.16
C VAL A 247 -18.99 -4.49 28.85
N GLU A 248 -18.91 -4.45 30.17
CA GLU A 248 -19.58 -3.44 30.98
C GLU A 248 -18.92 -2.05 30.84
N PRO A 249 -19.64 -0.94 31.10
CA PRO A 249 -19.06 0.40 31.10
C PRO A 249 -17.81 0.52 31.97
N GLY A 250 -16.73 1.07 31.40
CA GLY A 250 -15.44 1.23 32.08
C GLY A 250 -14.61 -0.06 32.22
N ALA A 251 -15.14 -1.22 31.82
CA ALA A 251 -14.44 -2.49 31.95
C ALA A 251 -13.47 -2.75 30.79
N VAL A 252 -12.45 -3.57 31.08
CA VAL A 252 -11.55 -4.16 30.08
C VAL A 252 -11.81 -5.64 30.07
N GLU A 253 -12.11 -6.18 28.90
CA GLU A 253 -12.31 -7.62 28.71
C GLU A 253 -11.29 -8.19 27.72
N ILE A 254 -10.73 -9.35 28.07
CA ILE A 254 -9.82 -10.09 27.20
C ILE A 254 -10.68 -10.89 26.22
N LEU A 255 -10.52 -10.62 24.92
CA LEU A 255 -11.16 -11.42 23.87
C LEU A 255 -10.43 -12.74 23.69
N LYS A 256 -9.09 -12.70 23.67
CA LYS A 256 -8.26 -13.90 23.50
C LYS A 256 -6.80 -13.68 23.91
N ASP A 257 -6.24 -14.70 24.56
CA ASP A 257 -4.80 -14.93 24.70
C ASP A 257 -4.36 -16.06 23.76
N LEU A 258 -3.28 -15.82 23.03
CA LEU A 258 -2.64 -16.75 22.10
C LEU A 258 -1.17 -16.90 22.52
N GLU A 259 -0.67 -18.13 22.48
CA GLU A 259 0.69 -18.48 22.92
C GLU A 259 1.47 -19.18 21.81
N GLY A 260 2.78 -19.00 21.83
CA GLY A 260 3.72 -19.54 20.86
C GLY A 260 3.93 -18.67 19.63
N SER A 261 4.83 -19.11 18.75
CA SER A 261 5.15 -18.44 17.49
C SER A 261 4.05 -18.69 16.46
N ARG A 262 3.13 -17.72 16.32
CA ARG A 262 1.92 -17.83 15.50
C ARG A 262 1.67 -16.53 14.74
N ARG A 263 0.63 -16.55 13.90
CA ARG A 263 0.16 -15.40 13.12
C ARG A 263 -1.35 -15.37 13.09
N VAL A 264 -1.95 -14.27 13.52
CA VAL A 264 -3.37 -14.00 13.24
C VAL A 264 -3.51 -13.71 11.74
N GLN A 265 -4.34 -14.52 11.08
CA GLN A 265 -4.69 -14.39 9.68
C GLN A 265 -5.93 -13.52 9.49
N THR A 266 -6.91 -13.67 10.39
CA THR A 266 -8.12 -12.85 10.37
C THR A 266 -8.58 -12.53 11.78
N LEU A 267 -8.99 -11.29 11.98
CA LEU A 267 -9.74 -10.81 13.15
C LEU A 267 -11.09 -10.32 12.67
N SER A 268 -12.17 -11.00 13.06
CA SER A 268 -13.54 -10.66 12.68
C SER A 268 -14.35 -10.36 13.92
N LEU A 269 -14.94 -9.16 14.02
CA LEU A 269 -15.69 -8.71 15.19
C LEU A 269 -16.98 -8.02 14.77
N LYS A 270 -17.98 -8.11 15.63
CA LYS A 270 -19.27 -7.45 15.56
C LYS A 270 -19.68 -7.03 16.97
N ILE A 271 -20.36 -5.89 17.09
CA ILE A 271 -20.85 -5.40 18.38
C ILE A 271 -22.38 -5.28 18.38
N GLU A 272 -22.97 -5.52 19.54
CA GLU A 272 -24.37 -5.30 19.84
C GLU A 272 -24.47 -4.40 21.08
N ALA A 273 -25.21 -3.30 20.96
CA ALA A 273 -25.40 -2.31 22.02
C ALA A 273 -26.76 -1.62 21.86
N ALA A 274 -27.22 -0.90 22.87
CA ALA A 274 -28.46 -0.11 22.77
C ALA A 274 -28.32 1.06 21.78
N ASP A 275 -27.14 1.70 21.74
CA ASP A 275 -26.73 2.70 20.76
C ASP A 275 -25.41 2.26 20.09
N PRO A 276 -25.47 1.44 19.03
CA PRO A 276 -24.29 0.94 18.34
C PRO A 276 -23.42 2.05 17.73
N PHE A 277 -24.04 3.15 17.27
CA PHE A 277 -23.31 4.25 16.62
C PHE A 277 -22.29 4.88 17.57
N LYS A 278 -22.69 5.11 18.83
CA LYS A 278 -21.74 5.52 19.87
C LYS A 278 -20.74 4.43 20.21
N ALA A 279 -21.21 3.19 20.36
CA ALA A 279 -20.38 2.07 20.79
C ALA A 279 -19.19 1.82 19.85
N TYR A 280 -19.35 1.97 18.53
CA TYR A 280 -18.26 1.81 17.56
C TYR A 280 -17.04 2.70 17.84
N ARG A 281 -17.24 3.89 18.41
CA ARG A 281 -16.14 4.81 18.77
C ARG A 281 -15.73 4.75 20.24
N GLN A 282 -16.52 4.09 21.09
CA GLN A 282 -16.28 4.01 22.54
C GLN A 282 -15.66 2.68 22.97
N ILE A 283 -15.78 1.64 22.15
CA ILE A 283 -15.08 0.37 22.36
C ILE A 283 -13.69 0.48 21.75
N ILE A 284 -12.66 0.46 22.57
CA ILE A 284 -11.26 0.56 22.14
C ILE A 284 -10.68 -0.84 21.99
N LEU A 285 -10.35 -1.22 20.76
CA LEU A 285 -9.63 -2.47 20.46
C LEU A 285 -8.16 -2.31 20.84
N LYS A 286 -7.64 -3.28 21.59
CA LYS A 286 -6.22 -3.34 21.97
C LYS A 286 -5.59 -4.67 21.59
N GLY A 287 -4.45 -4.62 20.93
CA GLY A 287 -3.62 -5.77 20.55
C GLY A 287 -2.22 -5.62 21.11
N TYR A 288 -1.73 -6.67 21.78
CA TYR A 288 -0.40 -6.76 22.37
C TYR A 288 0.30 -7.98 21.78
N PHE A 289 1.53 -7.83 21.33
CA PHE A 289 2.38 -8.91 20.82
C PHE A 289 3.62 -9.04 21.70
N ASP A 290 4.04 -10.28 21.95
CA ASP A 290 5.28 -10.64 22.67
C ASP A 290 5.48 -9.94 24.01
N TYR A 291 4.39 -9.88 24.78
CA TYR A 291 4.32 -9.26 26.10
C TYR A 291 4.72 -7.77 26.10
N ALA A 292 4.55 -7.07 24.97
CA ALA A 292 4.79 -5.63 24.90
C ALA A 292 4.02 -4.89 26.01
N PRO A 293 4.66 -3.94 26.71
CA PRO A 293 4.04 -3.24 27.84
C PRO A 293 2.96 -2.25 27.40
N GLN A 294 2.93 -1.89 26.12
CA GLN A 294 1.96 -0.99 25.50
C GLN A 294 1.28 -1.69 24.32
N PRO A 295 0.00 -1.40 24.07
CA PRO A 295 -0.70 -1.99 22.94
C PRO A 295 -0.12 -1.46 21.63
N GLN A 296 0.15 -2.37 20.69
CA GLN A 296 0.64 -2.08 19.35
C GLN A 296 -0.50 -1.79 18.38
N ILE A 297 -1.67 -2.37 18.65
CA ILE A 297 -2.96 -1.97 18.09
C ILE A 297 -3.72 -1.23 19.19
N GLU A 298 -4.09 0.02 18.99
CA GLU A 298 -4.96 0.78 19.90
C GLU A 298 -5.79 1.79 19.10
N ALA A 299 -7.05 1.49 18.89
CA ALA A 299 -7.98 2.33 18.15
C ALA A 299 -9.43 2.04 18.56
N PRO A 300 -10.36 3.00 18.39
CA PRO A 300 -11.77 2.66 18.44
C PRO A 300 -12.09 1.55 17.44
N LEU A 301 -12.93 0.61 17.85
CA LEU A 301 -13.19 -0.63 17.13
C LEU A 301 -13.73 -0.33 15.73
N GLY A 302 -14.70 0.58 15.59
CA GLY A 302 -15.21 1.01 14.29
C GLY A 302 -14.15 1.66 13.42
N ASP A 303 -13.38 2.62 13.97
CA ASP A 303 -12.32 3.32 13.25
C ASP A 303 -11.21 2.35 12.77
N PHE A 304 -10.81 1.36 13.57
CA PHE A 304 -9.82 0.33 13.18
C PHE A 304 -10.22 -0.43 11.91
N PHE A 305 -11.50 -0.77 11.76
CA PHE A 305 -12.02 -1.49 10.59
C PHE A 305 -12.50 -0.55 9.47
N GLY A 306 -12.23 0.76 9.52
CA GLY A 306 -12.71 1.71 8.52
C GLY A 306 -14.24 1.90 8.52
N ALA A 307 -14.91 1.60 9.63
CA ALA A 307 -16.34 1.77 9.85
C ALA A 307 -16.66 3.04 10.67
N GLY A 308 -15.79 4.05 10.66
CA GLY A 308 -16.11 5.37 11.21
C GLY A 308 -16.93 6.21 10.22
N PRO A 309 -17.97 6.97 10.63
CA PRO A 309 -18.55 7.11 11.98
C PRO A 309 -19.60 6.03 12.33
N GLY A 310 -19.84 5.06 11.46
CA GLY A 310 -20.75 3.92 11.66
C GLY A 310 -20.59 2.91 10.52
N ILE A 311 -21.35 1.81 10.55
CA ILE A 311 -21.26 0.75 9.54
C ILE A 311 -21.48 1.30 8.12
N ASN A 312 -20.38 1.38 7.37
CA ASN A 312 -20.33 1.74 5.96
C ASN A 312 -19.77 0.52 5.21
N PRO A 313 -20.62 -0.30 4.57
CA PRO A 313 -20.16 -1.53 3.98
C PRO A 313 -19.16 -1.31 2.83
N TYR A 314 -18.05 -2.03 2.87
CA TYR A 314 -17.05 -2.05 1.82
C TYR A 314 -16.33 -3.40 1.81
N ASP A 315 -15.71 -3.74 0.67
CA ASP A 315 -14.92 -4.96 0.52
C ASP A 315 -13.57 -4.63 -0.11
N SER A 316 -12.51 -4.80 0.67
CA SER A 316 -11.12 -4.66 0.25
C SER A 316 -10.33 -5.91 0.66
N VAL A 317 -9.15 -6.10 0.05
CA VAL A 317 -8.28 -7.23 0.41
C VAL A 317 -7.93 -7.22 1.91
N PRO A 318 -7.37 -6.13 2.49
CA PRO A 318 -7.00 -6.15 3.91
C PRO A 318 -8.19 -6.09 4.87
N MET A 319 -9.33 -5.51 4.48
CA MET A 319 -10.47 -5.36 5.38
C MET A 319 -11.83 -5.40 4.66
N THR A 320 -12.86 -5.88 5.35
CA THR A 320 -14.25 -5.89 4.87
C THR A 320 -15.18 -5.49 6.00
N VAL A 321 -16.17 -4.64 5.69
CA VAL A 321 -17.30 -4.34 6.57
C VAL A 321 -18.57 -4.80 5.87
N GLN A 322 -19.27 -5.76 6.48
CA GLN A 322 -20.50 -6.31 5.93
C GLN A 322 -21.73 -5.48 6.32
N PRO A 323 -22.83 -5.52 5.54
CA PRO A 323 -24.07 -4.82 5.87
C PRO A 323 -24.67 -5.17 7.24
N ASP A 324 -24.36 -6.36 7.77
CA ASP A 324 -24.85 -6.82 9.07
C ASP A 324 -24.01 -6.32 10.27
N GLY A 325 -22.96 -5.54 10.00
CA GLY A 325 -22.03 -5.02 11.01
C GLY A 325 -20.84 -5.94 11.32
N THR A 326 -20.68 -7.08 10.62
CA THR A 326 -19.48 -7.90 10.74
C THR A 326 -18.30 -7.21 10.08
N MET A 327 -17.28 -6.89 10.88
CA MET A 327 -16.06 -6.22 10.43
C MET A 327 -14.89 -7.20 10.48
N THR A 328 -14.12 -7.30 9.41
CA THR A 328 -13.04 -8.28 9.26
C THR A 328 -11.76 -7.61 8.83
N CYS A 329 -10.66 -7.89 9.54
CA CYS A 329 -9.31 -7.53 9.18
C CYS A 329 -8.54 -8.79 8.77
N ARG A 330 -7.77 -8.70 7.69
CA ARG A 330 -6.93 -9.76 7.10
C ARG A 330 -5.45 -9.38 7.05
N PHE A 331 -5.06 -8.25 7.64
CA PHE A 331 -3.64 -7.95 7.82
C PHE A 331 -3.02 -9.04 8.70
N PRO A 332 -1.86 -9.61 8.30
CA PRO A 332 -1.20 -10.60 9.12
C PRO A 332 -0.67 -9.95 10.40
N MET A 333 -0.95 -10.57 11.54
CA MET A 333 -0.40 -10.11 12.82
C MET A 333 0.45 -11.23 13.41
N ALA A 334 1.74 -11.25 13.03
CA ALA A 334 2.71 -12.24 13.49
C ALA A 334 3.28 -11.88 14.87
N PHE A 335 3.60 -12.91 15.66
CA PHE A 335 4.22 -12.79 16.98
C PHE A 335 5.09 -14.01 17.29
N GLU A 336 6.14 -13.84 18.09
CA GLU A 336 7.11 -14.90 18.43
C GLU A 336 6.66 -15.75 19.63
N LYS A 337 6.05 -15.11 20.62
CA LYS A 337 5.81 -15.66 21.95
C LYS A 337 4.34 -15.62 22.33
N SER A 338 3.67 -14.49 22.12
CA SER A 338 2.29 -14.33 22.53
C SER A 338 1.55 -13.23 21.79
N ALA A 339 0.23 -13.34 21.73
CA ALA A 339 -0.65 -12.24 21.37
C ALA A 339 -1.84 -12.16 22.32
N ARG A 340 -2.22 -10.94 22.70
CA ARG A 340 -3.44 -10.66 23.48
C ARG A 340 -4.29 -9.65 22.75
N PHE A 341 -5.55 -10.00 22.53
CA PHE A 341 -6.59 -9.08 22.07
C PHE A 341 -7.55 -8.80 23.21
N SER A 342 -7.84 -7.51 23.43
CA SER A 342 -8.76 -7.05 24.46
C SER A 342 -9.54 -5.84 23.97
N VAL A 343 -10.64 -5.55 24.66
CA VAL A 343 -11.48 -4.37 24.41
C VAL A 343 -11.69 -3.60 25.70
N LEU A 344 -11.65 -2.28 25.62
CA LEU A 344 -11.99 -1.36 26.71
C LEU A 344 -13.27 -0.62 26.34
N ASN A 345 -14.27 -0.64 27.20
CA ASN A 345 -15.49 0.13 27.01
C ASN A 345 -15.37 1.49 27.72
N LEU A 346 -15.16 2.56 26.94
CA LEU A 346 -15.19 3.94 27.42
C LEU A 346 -16.59 4.57 27.40
N GLY A 347 -17.61 3.81 26.99
CA GLY A 347 -18.99 4.25 26.92
C GLY A 347 -19.73 4.14 28.25
N ASP A 348 -21.03 4.43 28.18
CA ASP A 348 -21.97 4.45 29.30
C ASP A 348 -23.01 3.32 29.23
N GLN A 349 -22.84 2.39 28.28
CA GLN A 349 -23.73 1.26 28.06
C GLN A 349 -22.97 -0.07 27.98
N PRO A 350 -23.59 -1.18 28.39
CA PRO A 350 -23.04 -2.52 28.18
C PRO A 350 -22.99 -2.85 26.67
N VAL A 351 -21.90 -3.47 26.21
CA VAL A 351 -21.72 -3.86 24.80
C VAL A 351 -21.36 -5.34 24.71
N ARG A 352 -22.08 -6.09 23.87
CA ARG A 352 -21.72 -7.46 23.55
C ARG A 352 -20.84 -7.48 22.30
N VAL A 353 -19.67 -8.10 22.39
CA VAL A 353 -18.73 -8.29 21.29
C VAL A 353 -18.76 -9.76 20.88
N THR A 354 -19.03 -10.03 19.60
CA THR A 354 -19.03 -11.37 19.01
C THR A 354 -18.09 -11.43 17.82
N GLY A 355 -17.63 -12.63 17.47
CA GLY A 355 -16.83 -12.83 16.26
C GLY A 355 -15.82 -13.95 16.43
N LYS A 356 -14.67 -13.84 15.76
CA LYS A 356 -13.61 -14.85 15.80
C LYS A 356 -12.23 -14.30 15.48
N ILE A 357 -11.23 -14.97 16.03
CA ILE A 357 -9.82 -14.85 15.62
C ILE A 357 -9.43 -16.16 14.94
N VAL A 358 -8.83 -16.06 13.76
CA VAL A 358 -8.25 -17.22 13.07
C VAL A 358 -6.74 -17.03 13.03
N GLU A 359 -5.99 -17.98 13.58
CA GLU A 359 -4.53 -17.97 13.58
C GLU A 359 -3.95 -19.20 12.89
N SER A 360 -2.72 -19.11 12.41
CA SER A 360 -1.94 -20.25 11.94
C SER A 360 -0.57 -20.26 12.60
N GLU A 361 0.15 -21.37 12.44
CA GLU A 361 1.59 -21.37 12.72
C GLU A 361 2.29 -20.25 11.94
N ALA A 362 3.27 -19.64 12.59
CA ALA A 362 4.17 -18.68 11.96
C ALA A 362 5.60 -19.14 12.14
N ALA A 363 6.34 -19.18 11.05
CA ALA A 363 7.80 -19.19 11.11
C ALA A 363 8.27 -17.77 11.44
N TRP A 364 8.23 -17.41 12.72
CA TRP A 364 8.83 -16.15 13.18
C TRP A 364 10.33 -16.18 12.87
N GLU A 365 10.79 -15.19 12.11
CA GLU A 365 12.19 -15.03 11.73
C GLU A 365 12.72 -13.78 12.44
N PRO A 366 13.58 -13.90 13.47
CA PRO A 366 13.96 -12.77 14.35
C PRO A 366 14.44 -11.49 13.62
N ASP A 367 15.04 -11.62 12.44
CA ASP A 367 15.56 -10.48 11.67
C ASP A 367 14.68 -10.06 10.48
N LYS A 368 13.57 -10.78 10.23
CA LYS A 368 12.66 -10.51 9.10
C LYS A 368 11.24 -10.24 9.55
N SER A 369 10.72 -10.98 10.52
CA SER A 369 9.35 -10.83 10.98
C SER A 369 9.11 -9.46 11.63
N GLN A 370 7.90 -8.94 11.45
CA GLN A 370 7.47 -7.64 11.95
C GLN A 370 6.12 -7.76 12.63
N HIS A 371 5.91 -6.98 13.70
CA HIS A 371 4.60 -6.86 14.30
C HIS A 371 3.74 -5.86 13.54
N PHE A 372 2.43 -6.11 13.55
CA PHE A 372 1.45 -5.17 13.03
C PHE A 372 1.17 -4.07 14.07
N PHE A 373 1.11 -2.82 13.62
CA PHE A 373 0.77 -1.67 14.44
C PHE A 373 -0.38 -0.91 13.82
N ALA A 374 -1.30 -0.44 14.66
CA ALA A 374 -2.38 0.44 14.25
C ALA A 374 -2.70 1.40 15.40
N LYS A 375 -2.70 2.70 15.10
CA LYS A 375 -2.99 3.76 16.06
C LYS A 375 -4.04 4.67 15.48
N TRP A 376 -4.78 5.31 16.37
CA TRP A 376 -5.80 6.27 16.04
C TRP A 376 -5.51 7.60 16.74
N GLN A 377 -5.76 8.69 16.02
CA GLN A 377 -5.68 10.04 16.52
C GLN A 377 -6.89 10.83 16.01
N VAL A 378 -7.36 11.77 16.83
CA VAL A 378 -8.32 12.78 16.42
C VAL A 378 -7.85 14.13 16.92
N ASP A 379 -7.96 15.13 16.06
CA ASP A 379 -7.75 16.52 16.40
C ASP A 379 -9.10 17.21 16.32
N HIS A 380 -9.56 17.73 17.46
CA HIS A 380 -10.82 18.46 17.55
C HIS A 380 -10.61 19.95 17.25
N ASP A 381 -11.71 20.65 16.95
CA ASP A 381 -11.73 22.11 16.78
C ASP A 381 -10.81 22.65 15.67
N ILE A 382 -10.54 21.84 14.64
CA ILE A 382 -9.86 22.28 13.42
C ILE A 382 -10.83 23.17 12.61
N ILE A 383 -10.43 24.41 12.36
CA ILE A 383 -11.18 25.37 11.54
C ILE A 383 -10.64 25.36 10.11
N ALA A 384 -11.47 24.93 9.16
CA ALA A 384 -11.17 25.07 7.74
C ALA A 384 -11.44 26.52 7.31
N GLY A 385 -10.40 27.35 7.20
CA GLY A 385 -10.50 28.69 6.62
C GLY A 385 -9.56 29.75 7.20
N GLY A 386 -8.56 30.14 6.39
CA GLY A 386 -8.32 31.54 6.03
C GLY A 386 -7.58 32.50 6.96
N GLU A 387 -7.45 32.25 8.27
CA GLU A 387 -6.76 33.19 9.17
C GLU A 387 -5.55 32.60 9.93
N THR A 388 -5.53 31.28 10.13
CA THR A 388 -4.55 30.61 11.01
C THR A 388 -3.37 29.96 10.29
N GLY A 389 -3.19 30.22 8.98
CA GLY A 389 -2.16 29.58 8.17
C GLY A 389 -2.48 28.11 7.85
N VAL A 390 -1.84 27.59 6.81
CA VAL A 390 -1.90 26.17 6.44
C VAL A 390 -0.88 25.40 7.31
N PHE A 391 -1.22 24.19 7.72
CA PHE A 391 -0.30 23.32 8.46
C PHE A 391 -0.54 21.84 8.11
N ASP A 392 0.48 21.01 8.30
CA ASP A 392 0.38 19.56 8.09
C ASP A 392 -0.20 18.88 9.34
N LEU A 393 -1.06 17.89 9.13
CA LEU A 393 -1.55 17.01 10.20
C LEU A 393 -0.69 15.73 10.21
N PRO A 394 0.20 15.55 11.21
CA PRO A 394 0.99 14.33 11.30
C PRO A 394 0.07 13.16 11.67
N PHE A 395 -0.08 12.20 10.76
CA PHE A 395 -0.88 10.99 10.99
C PHE A 395 -0.04 9.77 11.43
N LEU A 396 1.30 9.84 11.33
CA LEU A 396 2.22 8.80 11.79
C LEU A 396 3.58 9.40 12.20
N ASP A 397 4.01 9.13 13.43
CA ASP A 397 5.40 9.28 13.89
C ASP A 397 5.89 7.93 14.40
N ALA A 398 6.85 7.34 13.70
CA ALA A 398 7.39 6.02 13.99
C ALA A 398 8.92 6.00 13.91
N ARG A 399 9.54 5.22 14.79
CA ARG A 399 11.00 4.99 14.78
C ARG A 399 11.26 3.49 14.71
N GLY A 400 11.99 3.07 13.68
CA GLY A 400 12.34 1.67 13.48
C GLY A 400 12.40 1.30 12.00
N LYS A 401 12.37 0.00 11.74
CA LYS A 401 12.38 -0.59 10.40
C LYS A 401 11.03 -1.28 10.18
N GLY A 402 10.29 -0.86 9.16
CA GLY A 402 8.92 -1.31 8.91
C GLY A 402 8.43 -0.95 7.51
N VAL A 403 7.19 -1.33 7.21
CA VAL A 403 6.48 -0.95 6.00
C VAL A 403 5.19 -0.24 6.40
N PHE A 404 4.92 0.89 5.77
CA PHE A 404 3.66 1.61 5.92
C PHE A 404 2.62 1.00 4.96
N VAL A 405 1.47 0.55 5.49
CA VAL A 405 0.50 -0.28 4.72
C VAL A 405 -0.92 0.29 4.67
N GLY A 406 -1.18 1.45 5.28
CA GLY A 406 -2.50 2.09 5.21
C GLY A 406 -2.68 3.23 6.22
N THR A 407 -3.63 4.11 5.91
CA THR A 407 -4.20 5.15 6.79
C THR A 407 -5.71 5.00 6.86
#